data_AF-A0A3L6JKZ1-F1
#
_entry.id   AF-A0A3L6JKZ1-F1
#
_cell.length_a   1.000
_cell.length_b   1.000
_cell.length_c   1.000
_cell.angle_alpha   90.00
_cell.angle_beta   90.00
_cell.angle_gamma   90.00
#
_symmetry.space_group_name_H-M   'P 1'
#
loop_
_entity.id
_entity.type
_entity.pdbx_description
1 polymer ?
#
loop_
_entity_poly.entity_id
_entity_poly.type
_entity_poly.pdbx_seq_one_letter_code
_entity_poly.pdbx_strand_id
1 'polypeptide(L)'
;MAKGGFKNIADILILLGGIVGIIQGILAIFNMNVGFLHLFGGWGGVVVGVILIVLSLIVLATSGKVNIKQLKVASNWIVYLILGILLALFDGELAGILVIIGAILLLL
;
A
#
# COMPACT_ATOMS: atom_id res chain seq x y z
N MET A 1 -11.29 14.90 23.46
CA MET A 1 -11.81 13.52 23.45
C MET A 1 -11.92 12.94 22.02
N ALA A 2 -11.04 13.33 21.08
CA ALA A 2 -11.17 12.99 19.65
C ALA A 2 -10.08 12.03 19.08
N LYS A 3 -9.16 11.53 19.91
CA LYS A 3 -8.02 10.70 19.45
C LYS A 3 -8.41 9.28 18.96
N GLY A 4 -9.56 8.76 19.39
CA GLY A 4 -10.01 7.42 18.98
C GLY A 4 -10.61 7.36 17.56
N GLY A 5 -11.24 8.45 17.10
CA GLY A 5 -11.92 8.48 15.80
C GLY A 5 -10.94 8.47 14.63
N PHE A 6 -9.92 9.34 14.66
CA PHE A 6 -8.92 9.42 13.60
C PHE A 6 -8.11 8.14 13.44
N LYS A 7 -7.76 7.49 14.55
CA LYS A 7 -7.05 6.20 14.53
C LYS A 7 -7.84 5.10 13.82
N ASN A 8 -9.15 4.99 14.09
CA ASN A 8 -9.98 3.96 13.44
C ASN A 8 -10.12 4.22 11.94
N ILE A 9 -10.28 5.48 11.54
CA ILE A 9 -10.33 5.86 10.12
C ILE A 9 -8.98 5.56 9.45
N ALA A 10 -7.87 5.90 10.12
CA ALA A 10 -6.53 5.61 9.62
C ALA A 10 -6.29 4.12 9.40
N ASP A 11 -6.66 3.28 10.38
CA ASP A 11 -6.55 1.82 10.27
C ASP A 11 -7.36 1.28 9.07
N ILE A 12 -8.56 1.81 8.83
CA ILE A 12 -9.39 1.43 7.68
C ILE A 12 -8.73 1.85 6.37
N LEU A 13 -8.24 3.09 6.27
CA LEU A 13 -7.59 3.59 5.06
C LEU A 13 -6.32 2.81 4.72
N ILE A 14 -5.50 2.47 5.72
CA ILE A 14 -4.29 1.67 5.54
C ILE A 14 -4.64 0.25 5.08
N LEU A 15 -5.66 -0.36 5.68
CA LEU A 15 -6.12 -1.70 5.30
C LEU A 15 -6.68 -1.70 3.88
N LEU A 16 -7.51 -0.72 3.52
CA LEU A 16 -8.03 -0.57 2.17
C LEU A 16 -6.91 -0.30 1.17
N GLY A 17 -5.94 0.54 1.51
CA GLY A 17 -4.77 0.80 0.69
C GLY A 17 -3.96 -0.47 0.41
N GLY A 18 -3.75 -1.31 1.42
CA GLY A 18 -3.11 -2.62 1.23
C GLY A 18 -3.92 -3.58 0.34
N ILE A 19 -5.25 -3.65 0.50
CA ILE A 19 -6.08 -4.51 -0.36
C ILE A 19 -6.11 -4.01 -1.80
N VAL A 20 -6.32 -2.70 -1.99
CA VAL A 20 -6.33 -2.06 -3.31
C VAL A 20 -4.98 -2.24 -4.00
N GLY A 21 -3.86 -2.12 -3.27
CA GLY A 21 -2.54 -2.31 -3.84
C GLY A 21 -2.28 -3.76 -4.32
N ILE A 22 -2.82 -4.77 -3.63
CA ILE A 22 -2.78 -6.16 -4.13
C ILE A 22 -3.57 -6.26 -5.44
N ILE A 23 -4.77 -5.70 -5.49
CA ILE A 23 -5.61 -5.75 -6.71
C ILE A 23 -4.90 -5.05 -7.87
N GLN A 24 -4.36 -3.85 -7.65
CA GLN A 24 -3.60 -3.12 -8.66
C GLN A 24 -2.36 -3.91 -9.12
N GLY A 25 -1.66 -4.58 -8.21
CA GLY A 25 -0.49 -5.39 -8.56
C GLY A 25 -0.85 -6.62 -9.39
N ILE A 26 -1.98 -7.26 -9.11
CA ILE A 26 -2.50 -8.37 -9.93
C ILE A 26 -2.86 -7.86 -11.34
N LEU A 27 -3.58 -6.73 -11.43
CA LEU A 27 -3.92 -6.13 -12.73
C LEU A 27 -2.67 -5.73 -13.53
N ALA A 28 -1.62 -5.26 -12.85
CA ALA A 28 -0.32 -4.97 -13.44
C ALA A 28 0.35 -6.20 -14.05
N ILE A 29 0.30 -7.36 -13.38
CA ILE A 29 0.85 -8.61 -13.88
C ILE A 29 0.15 -9.06 -15.16
N PHE A 30 -1.18 -8.93 -15.23
CA PHE A 30 -1.95 -9.27 -16.44
C PHE A 30 -1.81 -8.23 -17.54
N ASN A 31 -0.96 -7.22 -17.36
CA ASN A 31 -0.80 -6.09 -18.27
C ASN A 31 -2.14 -5.41 -18.59
N MET A 32 -3.09 -5.51 -17.66
CA MET A 32 -4.39 -4.84 -17.70
C MET A 32 -4.28 -3.43 -17.12
N ASN A 33 -3.04 -2.92 -17.01
CA ASN A 33 -2.74 -1.73 -16.25
C ASN A 33 -2.89 -0.46 -17.09
N VAL A 34 -3.38 0.57 -16.42
CA VAL A 34 -3.77 1.88 -16.94
C VAL A 34 -2.79 3.00 -16.53
N GLY A 35 -1.61 2.62 -16.01
CA GLY A 35 -0.63 3.52 -15.39
C GLY A 35 0.60 3.89 -16.24
N PHE A 36 1.34 4.90 -15.77
CA PHE A 36 2.37 5.66 -16.48
C PHE A 36 3.65 4.86 -16.81
N LEU A 37 3.90 3.75 -16.10
CA LEU A 37 5.11 2.93 -16.23
C LEU A 37 5.04 1.89 -17.37
N HIS A 38 4.74 2.34 -18.60
CA HIS A 38 4.95 1.56 -19.83
C HIS A 38 6.43 1.45 -20.24
N LEU A 39 7.36 1.96 -19.43
CA LEU A 39 8.79 2.15 -19.76
C LEU A 39 9.62 0.86 -19.93
N PHE A 40 9.11 -0.32 -19.57
CA PHE A 40 9.87 -1.58 -19.59
C PHE A 40 9.30 -2.69 -20.49
N GLY A 41 8.29 -2.39 -21.32
CA GLY A 41 7.63 -3.41 -22.17
C GLY A 41 6.87 -4.47 -21.34
N GLY A 42 6.37 -5.53 -21.99
CA GLY A 42 5.47 -6.53 -21.37
C GLY A 42 6.03 -7.27 -20.14
N TRP A 43 7.34 -7.29 -19.94
CA TRP A 43 7.98 -7.84 -18.72
C TRP A 43 8.01 -6.84 -17.56
N GLY A 44 7.93 -5.54 -17.85
CA GLY A 44 7.86 -4.47 -16.86
C GLY A 44 6.63 -4.55 -15.97
N GLY A 45 5.46 -4.82 -16.56
CA GLY A 45 4.20 -4.95 -15.83
C GLY A 45 4.21 -6.10 -14.80
N VAL A 46 4.83 -7.22 -15.15
CA VAL A 46 4.98 -8.38 -14.25
C VAL A 46 5.87 -8.02 -13.06
N VAL A 47 7.05 -7.42 -13.31
CA VAL A 47 7.99 -7.05 -12.25
C VAL A 47 7.38 -5.99 -11.32
N VAL A 48 6.80 -4.93 -11.88
CA VAL A 48 6.16 -3.85 -11.11
C VAL A 48 4.97 -4.40 -10.31
N GLY A 49 4.13 -5.23 -10.92
CA GLY A 49 2.98 -5.83 -10.25
C GLY A 49 3.36 -6.74 -9.08
N VAL A 50 4.41 -7.55 -9.22
CA VAL A 50 4.94 -8.36 -8.12
C VAL A 50 5.47 -7.48 -6.99
N ILE A 51 6.24 -6.43 -7.29
CA ILE A 51 6.73 -5.48 -6.29
C ILE A 51 5.56 -4.84 -5.55
N LEU A 52 4.52 -4.41 -6.27
CA LEU A 52 3.35 -3.76 -5.69
C LEU A 52 2.56 -4.69 -4.76
N ILE A 53 2.42 -5.97 -5.12
CA ILE A 53 1.83 -7.00 -4.24
C ILE A 53 2.66 -7.15 -2.97
N VAL A 54 3.99 -7.24 -3.08
CA VAL A 54 4.88 -7.39 -1.91
C VAL A 54 4.76 -6.18 -0.99
N LEU A 55 4.82 -4.95 -1.51
CA LEU A 55 4.65 -3.73 -0.72
C LEU A 55 3.29 -3.69 -0.02
N SER A 56 2.24 -4.11 -0.72
CA SER A 56 0.88 -4.16 -0.18
C SER A 56 0.73 -5.20 0.94
N LEU A 57 1.37 -6.36 0.80
CA LEU A 57 1.44 -7.37 1.86
C LEU A 57 2.21 -6.85 3.08
N ILE A 58 3.28 -6.06 2.89
CA ILE A 58 4.01 -5.41 3.98
C ILE A 58 3.11 -4.40 4.70
N VAL A 59 2.33 -3.59 3.97
CA VAL A 59 1.34 -2.67 4.56
C VAL A 59 0.31 -3.43 5.40
N LEU A 60 -0.27 -4.51 4.86
CA LEU A 60 -1.23 -5.33 5.58
C LEU A 60 -0.64 -6.02 6.81
N ALA A 61 0.58 -6.55 6.71
CA ALA A 61 1.28 -7.17 7.83
C ALA A 61 1.58 -6.14 8.94
N THR A 62 2.01 -4.94 8.55
CA THR A 62 2.36 -3.85 9.47
C THR A 62 1.12 -3.29 10.16
N SER A 63 -0.04 -3.28 9.49
CA SER A 63 -1.35 -2.91 10.08
C SER A 63 -1.75 -3.75 11.29
N GLY A 64 -1.17 -4.95 11.45
CA GLY A 64 -1.52 -5.90 12.49
C GLY A 64 -2.89 -6.56 12.32
N LYS A 65 -3.64 -6.20 11.26
CA LYS A 65 -4.91 -6.82 10.88
C LYS A 65 -4.71 -8.12 10.12
N VAL A 66 -3.57 -8.27 9.43
CA VAL A 66 -3.16 -9.51 8.77
C VAL A 66 -1.89 -10.02 9.44
N ASN A 67 -1.92 -11.26 9.93
CA ASN A 67 -0.80 -11.82 10.69
C ASN A 67 0.20 -12.53 9.78
N ILE A 68 1.26 -11.82 9.37
CA ILE A 68 2.39 -12.38 8.62
C ILE A 68 3.67 -12.16 9.45
N LYS A 69 4.15 -13.22 10.12
CA LYS A 69 5.25 -13.13 11.09
C LYS A 69 6.56 -12.59 10.48
N GLN A 70 6.81 -12.89 9.21
CA GLN A 70 8.05 -12.55 8.50
C GLN A 70 8.11 -11.11 7.98
N LEU A 71 6.97 -10.43 7.86
CA LEU A 71 6.86 -9.09 7.26
C LEU A 71 6.43 -8.03 8.28
N LYS A 72 6.44 -8.37 9.57
CA LYS A 72 5.91 -7.52 10.63
C LYS A 72 6.93 -6.43 10.98
N VAL A 73 6.70 -5.24 10.45
CA VAL A 73 7.43 -4.02 10.82
C VAL A 73 6.70 -3.34 11.99
N ALA A 74 7.40 -2.51 12.76
CA ALA A 74 6.78 -1.69 13.78
C ALA A 74 5.70 -0.79 13.15
N SER A 75 4.47 -0.87 13.65
CA SER A 75 3.36 -0.02 13.22
C SER A 75 3.60 1.41 13.70
N ASN A 76 4.14 2.24 12.80
CA ASN A 76 4.47 3.64 13.03
C ASN A 76 4.00 4.46 11.83
N TRP A 77 3.46 5.65 12.06
CA TRP A 77 3.02 6.57 11.01
C TRP A 77 4.11 6.80 9.94
N ILE A 78 5.38 6.90 10.35
CA ILE A 78 6.52 7.07 9.42
C ILE A 78 6.64 5.87 8.47
N VAL A 79 6.47 4.65 9.00
CA VAL A 79 6.59 3.42 8.21
C VAL A 79 5.47 3.38 7.17
N TYR A 80 4.23 3.71 7.54
CA TYR A 80 3.13 3.80 6.58
C TYR A 80 3.36 4.90 5.55
N LEU A 81 3.93 6.04 5.94
CA LEU A 81 4.19 7.14 5.02
C LEU A 81 5.24 6.73 3.96
N ILE A 82 6.31 6.05 4.37
CA ILE A 82 7.30 5.47 3.46
C ILE A 82 6.66 4.42 2.55
N LEU A 83 5.89 3.48 3.12
CA LEU A 83 5.24 2.43 2.33
C LEU A 83 4.22 3.00 1.33
N GLY A 84 3.47 4.03 1.71
CA GLY A 84 2.52 4.70 0.84
C GLY A 84 3.20 5.44 -0.32
N ILE A 85 4.35 6.09 -0.07
CA ILE A 85 5.18 6.69 -1.13
C ILE A 85 5.69 5.60 -2.06
N LEU A 86 6.22 4.48 -1.53
CA LEU A 86 6.69 3.38 -2.36
C LEU A 86 5.55 2.81 -3.22
N LEU A 87 4.36 2.57 -2.65
CA LEU A 87 3.20 2.13 -3.43
C LEU A 87 2.87 3.08 -4.59
N ALA A 88 2.87 4.39 -4.35
CA ALA A 88 2.63 5.39 -5.39
C ALA A 88 3.73 5.38 -6.48
N LEU A 89 5.00 5.17 -6.11
CA LEU A 89 6.12 5.09 -7.06
C LEU A 89 6.07 3.83 -7.94
N PHE A 90 5.47 2.74 -7.45
CA PHE A 90 5.32 1.47 -8.15
C PHE A 90 3.93 1.29 -8.79
N ASP A 91 3.31 2.39 -9.22
CA ASP A 91 2.03 2.42 -9.98
C ASP A 91 0.78 2.05 -9.16
N GLY A 92 0.91 1.95 -7.84
CA GLY A 92 -0.21 1.82 -6.92
C GLY A 92 -0.72 3.17 -6.43
N GLU A 93 -1.03 4.10 -7.33
CA GLU A 93 -1.38 5.49 -6.96
C GLU A 93 -2.51 5.57 -5.92
N LEU A 94 -3.63 4.89 -6.19
CA LEU A 94 -4.77 4.86 -5.28
C LEU A 94 -4.42 4.17 -3.95
N ALA A 95 -3.73 3.04 -3.99
CA ALA A 95 -3.26 2.34 -2.80
C ALA A 95 -2.33 3.23 -1.96
N GLY A 96 -1.36 3.87 -2.60
CA GLY A 96 -0.40 4.77 -1.97
C GLY A 96 -1.06 5.98 -1.33
N ILE A 97 -1.98 6.65 -2.03
CA ILE A 97 -2.74 7.77 -1.48
C ILE A 97 -3.52 7.36 -0.23
N LEU A 98 -4.21 6.23 -0.26
CA LEU A 98 -4.95 5.72 0.90
C LEU A 98 -4.04 5.47 2.10
N VAL A 99 -2.87 4.85 1.87
CA VAL A 99 -1.89 4.59 2.93
C VAL A 99 -1.26 5.90 3.45
N ILE A 100 -0.96 6.87 2.59
CA ILE A 100 -0.40 8.18 2.98
C ILE A 100 -1.40 8.96 3.84
N ILE A 101 -2.67 9.04 3.42
CA ILE A 101 -3.71 9.71 4.20
C ILE A 101 -3.88 9.01 5.55
N GLY A 102 -3.92 7.67 5.57
CA GLY A 102 -3.95 6.91 6.82
C GLY A 102 -2.75 7.18 7.72
N ALA A 103 -1.54 7.28 7.16
CA ALA A 103 -0.33 7.63 7.89
C ALA A 103 -0.40 9.02 8.53
N ILE A 104 -0.89 10.03 7.78
CA ILE A 104 -1.09 11.39 8.29
C ILE A 104 -2.14 11.40 9.41
N LEU A 105 -3.22 10.62 9.28
CA LEU A 105 -4.24 10.53 10.33
C LEU A 105 -3.74 9.81 11.60
N LEU A 106 -2.74 8.92 11.50
CA LEU A 106 -2.08 8.33 12.68
C LEU A 106 -1.16 9.32 13.41
N LEU A 107 -0.68 10.36 12.71
CA LEU A 107 0.16 11.41 13.29
C LEU A 107 -0.64 12.40 14.13
N LEU A 108 -1.89 12.68 13.74
CA LEU A 108 -2.81 13.66 14.36
C LEU A 108 -3.49 13.10 15.62
#